data_AF-A0A9D2IEK3-F1
#
_entry.id   AF-A0A9D2IEK3-F1
#
_cell.length_a   1.000
_cell.length_b   1.000
_cell.length_c   1.000
_cell.angle_alpha   90.00
_cell.angle_beta   90.00
_cell.angle_gamma   90.00
#
_symmetry.space_group_name_H-M   'P 1'
#
loop_
_entity.id
_entity.type
_entity.pdbx_description
1 polymer ?
#
loop_
_entity_poly.entity_id
_entity_poly.type
_entity_poly.pdbx_seq_one_letter_code
_entity_poly.pdbx_strand_id
1 'polypeptide(L)'
;MRPNSDGWFKFMAENYKNICNSLTGIGNMMEEILCMAKNNKHGFTCRRFCSDFDILLQHSLLSIAAADGTATLTEIASTDALTNFGDLLRLSENELGTSLAWEELSAMPADEIIKWLEELRAPVRKATAEFCAAFAAIDVSGLSPQYYDQFKQELTAFMAAFAHMDDDALTPAETQAIAKSEFAYALACIKNFIDSYSK
;
A
#
# COMPACT_ATOMS: atom_id res chain seq x y z
N MET A 1 4.08 25.66 -19.09
CA MET A 1 3.82 24.23 -19.39
C MET A 1 3.21 23.64 -18.14
N ARG A 2 2.08 22.93 -18.22
CA ARG A 2 1.61 22.16 -17.06
C ARG A 2 2.58 20.97 -16.88
N PRO A 3 2.93 20.60 -15.64
CA PRO A 3 4.03 19.69 -15.37
C PRO A 3 3.67 18.24 -15.75
N ASN A 4 4.68 17.40 -15.88
CA ASN A 4 4.69 16.01 -16.38
C ASN A 4 3.89 15.01 -15.50
N SER A 5 3.17 15.52 -14.50
CA SER A 5 2.24 14.82 -13.59
C SER A 5 1.32 13.81 -14.26
N ASP A 6 0.72 14.12 -15.42
CA ASP A 6 -0.12 13.18 -16.18
C ASP A 6 0.65 11.94 -16.64
N GLY A 7 1.93 12.09 -16.98
CA GLY A 7 2.81 11.00 -17.39
C GLY A 7 3.17 10.09 -16.22
N TRP A 8 3.52 10.68 -15.08
CA TRP A 8 3.82 9.95 -13.84
C TRP A 8 2.60 9.21 -13.30
N PHE A 9 1.43 9.87 -13.27
CA PHE A 9 0.18 9.24 -12.86
C PHE A 9 -0.15 8.04 -13.74
N LYS A 10 -0.03 8.17 -15.07
CA LYS A 10 -0.27 7.05 -15.98
C LYS A 10 0.69 5.88 -15.73
N PHE A 11 1.98 6.17 -15.53
CA PHE A 11 2.98 5.15 -15.19
C PHE A 11 2.63 4.44 -13.87
N MET A 12 2.26 5.19 -12.84
CA MET A 12 1.84 4.61 -11.55
C MET A 12 0.58 3.76 -11.70
N ALA A 13 -0.43 4.22 -12.45
CA ALA A 13 -1.65 3.46 -12.69
C ALA A 13 -1.36 2.13 -13.41
N GLU A 14 -0.42 2.11 -14.36
CA GLU A 14 0.04 0.89 -15.03
C GLU A 14 0.77 -0.06 -14.05
N ASN A 15 1.66 0.46 -13.19
CA ASN A 15 2.34 -0.34 -12.16
C ASN A 15 1.36 -0.88 -11.12
N TYR A 16 0.43 -0.06 -10.62
CA TYR A 16 -0.62 -0.47 -9.69
C TYR A 16 -1.46 -1.60 -10.28
N LYS A 17 -1.83 -1.49 -11.56
CA LYS A 17 -2.57 -2.55 -12.26
C LYS A 17 -1.78 -3.86 -12.31
N ASN A 18 -0.48 -3.81 -12.58
CA ASN A 18 0.37 -5.01 -12.59
C ASN A 18 0.46 -5.66 -11.20
N ILE A 19 0.66 -4.84 -10.16
CA ILE A 19 0.67 -5.30 -8.77
C ILE A 19 -0.68 -5.95 -8.42
N CYS A 20 -1.80 -5.30 -8.74
CA CYS A 20 -3.14 -5.83 -8.46
C CYS A 20 -3.42 -7.15 -9.19
N ASN A 21 -2.93 -7.33 -10.41
CA ASN A 21 -3.06 -8.60 -11.13
C ASN A 21 -2.32 -9.72 -10.39
N SER A 22 -1.08 -9.43 -9.93
CA SER A 22 -0.28 -10.38 -9.15
C SER A 22 -0.95 -10.71 -7.81
N LEU A 23 -1.39 -9.69 -7.07
CA LEU A 23 -2.08 -9.87 -5.79
C LEU A 23 -3.42 -10.60 -5.93
N THR A 24 -4.17 -10.33 -6.99
CA THR A 24 -5.42 -11.05 -7.28
C THR A 24 -5.14 -12.53 -7.57
N GLY A 25 -4.06 -12.83 -8.30
CA GLY A 25 -3.61 -14.21 -8.52
C GLY A 25 -3.30 -14.92 -7.20
N ILE A 26 -2.50 -14.29 -6.35
CA ILE A 26 -2.14 -14.80 -5.00
C ILE A 26 -3.39 -14.99 -4.13
N GLY A 27 -4.24 -13.96 -4.08
CA GLY A 27 -5.45 -13.95 -3.28
C GLY A 27 -6.43 -15.05 -3.67
N ASN A 28 -6.66 -15.26 -4.97
CA ASN A 28 -7.52 -16.33 -5.46
C ASN A 28 -6.95 -17.71 -5.12
N MET A 29 -5.64 -17.93 -5.32
CA MET A 29 -5.01 -19.20 -4.93
C MET A 29 -5.17 -19.49 -3.43
N MET A 30 -4.95 -18.50 -2.58
CA MET A 30 -5.10 -18.64 -1.13
C MET A 30 -6.55 -18.94 -0.74
N GLU A 31 -7.51 -18.22 -1.33
CA GLU A 31 -8.93 -18.43 -1.07
C GLU A 31 -9.38 -19.84 -1.48
N GLU A 32 -8.92 -20.34 -2.64
CA GLU A 32 -9.17 -21.71 -3.09
C GLU A 32 -8.60 -22.75 -2.12
N ILE A 33 -7.33 -22.59 -1.70
CA ILE A 33 -6.68 -23.50 -0.75
C ILE A 33 -7.44 -23.54 0.58
N LEU A 34 -7.82 -22.39 1.13
CA LEU A 34 -8.55 -22.30 2.40
C LEU A 34 -9.96 -22.89 2.31
N CYS A 35 -10.63 -22.71 1.16
CA CYS A 35 -11.93 -23.32 0.88
C CYS A 35 -11.83 -24.84 0.81
N MET A 36 -10.86 -25.38 0.05
CA MET A 36 -10.63 -26.82 -0.07
C MET A 36 -10.27 -27.45 1.29
N ALA A 37 -9.46 -26.78 2.09
CA ALA A 37 -9.06 -27.24 3.41
C ALA A 37 -10.16 -27.13 4.49
N LYS A 38 -11.33 -26.53 4.18
CA LYS A 38 -12.38 -26.16 5.15
C LYS A 38 -11.85 -25.37 6.35
N ASN A 39 -10.78 -24.61 6.13
CA ASN A 39 -10.02 -23.91 7.17
C ASN A 39 -10.09 -22.39 7.03
N ASN A 40 -11.03 -21.85 6.25
CA ASN A 40 -11.29 -20.41 6.17
C ASN A 40 -12.00 -19.85 7.42
N LYS A 41 -11.45 -20.11 8.61
CA LYS A 41 -12.03 -19.71 9.91
C LYS A 41 -11.99 -18.20 10.14
N HIS A 42 -11.14 -17.49 9.40
CA HIS A 42 -10.92 -16.04 9.53
C HIS A 42 -11.61 -15.21 8.44
N GLY A 43 -12.36 -15.85 7.54
CA GLY A 43 -13.07 -15.15 6.46
C GLY A 43 -12.13 -14.44 5.48
N PHE A 44 -10.99 -15.06 5.18
CA PHE A 44 -10.11 -14.61 4.11
C PHE A 44 -10.87 -14.60 2.78
N THR A 45 -10.70 -13.52 2.03
CA THR A 45 -11.19 -13.38 0.65
C THR A 45 -10.14 -12.63 -0.15
N CYS A 46 -10.02 -12.92 -1.45
CA CYS A 46 -9.13 -12.16 -2.34
C CYS A 46 -9.42 -10.66 -2.29
N ARG A 47 -10.71 -10.29 -2.16
CA ARG A 47 -11.12 -8.88 -2.06
C ARG A 47 -10.56 -8.19 -0.81
N ARG A 48 -10.63 -8.84 0.35
CA ARG A 48 -10.06 -8.31 1.59
C ARG A 48 -8.54 -8.17 1.47
N PHE A 49 -7.87 -9.18 0.91
CA PHE A 49 -6.44 -9.14 0.67
C PHE A 49 -5.99 -7.95 -0.20
N CYS A 50 -6.69 -7.69 -1.30
CA CYS A 50 -6.43 -6.50 -2.13
C CYS A 50 -6.79 -5.19 -1.42
N SER A 51 -7.83 -5.19 -0.58
CA SER A 51 -8.23 -4.03 0.23
C SER A 51 -7.17 -3.66 1.26
N ASP A 52 -6.60 -4.66 1.96
CA ASP A 52 -5.52 -4.47 2.93
C ASP A 52 -4.26 -3.88 2.27
N PHE A 53 -3.98 -4.29 1.03
CA PHE A 53 -2.90 -3.70 0.22
C PHE A 53 -3.15 -2.23 -0.13
N ASP A 54 -4.37 -1.88 -0.57
CA ASP A 54 -4.70 -0.49 -0.91
C ASP A 54 -4.61 0.44 0.30
N ILE A 55 -5.04 -0.02 1.47
CA ILE A 55 -4.92 0.73 2.73
C ILE A 55 -3.44 1.00 3.07
N LEU A 56 -2.59 -0.04 2.95
CA LEU A 56 -1.15 0.07 3.14
C LEU A 56 -0.52 1.07 2.16
N LEU A 57 -0.98 1.02 0.91
CA LEU A 57 -0.56 1.89 -0.18
C LEU A 57 -0.89 3.34 0.12
N GLN A 58 -2.16 3.65 0.33
CA GLN A 58 -2.61 5.01 0.63
C GLN A 58 -1.90 5.59 1.85
N HIS A 59 -1.73 4.81 2.93
CA HIS A 59 -1.02 5.28 4.13
C HIS A 59 0.44 5.64 3.81
N SER A 60 1.12 4.80 3.04
CA SER A 60 2.51 5.02 2.67
C SER A 60 2.70 6.21 1.72
N LEU A 61 1.79 6.40 0.75
CA LEU A 61 1.84 7.52 -0.18
C LEU A 61 1.61 8.85 0.53
N LEU A 62 0.60 8.93 1.40
CA LEU A 62 0.34 10.14 2.18
C LEU A 62 1.48 10.44 3.16
N SER A 63 2.11 9.40 3.71
CA SER A 63 3.30 9.58 4.56
C SER A 63 4.48 10.20 3.81
N ILE A 64 4.59 9.92 2.50
CA ILE A 64 5.65 10.49 1.64
C ILE A 64 5.26 11.90 1.21
N ALA A 65 4.03 12.10 0.74
CA ALA A 65 3.55 13.41 0.33
C ALA A 65 3.64 14.45 1.44
N ALA A 66 3.42 14.05 2.70
CA ALA A 66 3.54 14.98 3.83
C ALA A 66 4.99 15.15 4.36
N ALA A 67 5.95 14.34 3.89
CA ALA A 67 7.25 14.18 4.55
C ALA A 67 8.16 15.41 4.49
N ASP A 68 8.10 16.14 3.38
CA ASP A 68 8.91 17.35 3.16
C ASP A 68 8.26 18.62 3.73
N GLY A 69 7.07 18.47 4.34
CA GLY A 69 6.27 19.54 4.92
C GLY A 69 5.20 20.12 3.99
N THR A 70 5.07 19.62 2.76
CA THR A 70 4.06 20.09 1.80
C THR A 70 3.41 18.92 1.05
N ALA A 71 2.21 18.50 1.49
CA ALA A 71 1.41 17.57 0.70
C ALA A 71 0.65 18.33 -0.41
N THR A 72 1.02 18.11 -1.66
CA THR A 72 0.38 18.79 -2.78
C THR A 72 -1.00 18.21 -3.09
N LEU A 73 -1.89 19.04 -3.64
CA LEU A 73 -3.21 18.59 -4.10
C LEU A 73 -3.09 17.44 -5.12
N THR A 74 -2.05 17.46 -5.97
CA THR A 74 -1.80 16.41 -6.97
C THR A 74 -1.48 15.07 -6.32
N GLU A 75 -0.65 15.05 -5.29
CA GLU A 75 -0.28 13.80 -4.60
C GLU A 75 -1.46 13.19 -3.84
N ILE A 76 -2.24 14.03 -3.16
CA ILE A 76 -3.42 13.58 -2.41
C ILE A 76 -4.48 13.06 -3.38
N ALA A 77 -4.80 13.81 -4.43
CA ALA A 77 -5.77 13.39 -5.45
C ALA A 77 -5.30 12.11 -6.19
N SER A 78 -4.00 11.97 -6.43
CA SER A 78 -3.46 10.77 -7.06
C SER A 78 -3.56 9.56 -6.14
N THR A 79 -3.35 9.75 -4.83
CA THR A 79 -3.47 8.66 -3.85
C THR A 79 -4.89 8.08 -3.83
N ASP A 80 -5.93 8.93 -3.83
CA ASP A 80 -7.33 8.51 -3.94
C ASP A 80 -7.59 7.80 -5.28
N ALA A 81 -7.22 8.44 -6.39
CA ALA A 81 -7.55 7.99 -7.73
C ALA A 81 -6.83 6.69 -8.18
N LEU A 82 -5.75 6.28 -7.51
CA LEU A 82 -4.95 5.12 -7.92
C LEU A 82 -5.54 3.79 -7.45
N THR A 83 -6.19 3.75 -6.29
CA THR A 83 -6.62 2.52 -5.61
C THR A 83 -8.08 2.15 -5.87
N ASN A 84 -8.44 0.86 -5.79
CA ASN A 84 -9.75 0.35 -6.23
C ASN A 84 -10.50 -0.56 -5.24
N PHE A 85 -9.83 -1.09 -4.22
CA PHE A 85 -10.31 -2.13 -3.33
C PHE A 85 -10.40 -1.69 -1.87
N GLY A 86 -9.54 -0.75 -1.44
CA GLY A 86 -9.46 -0.26 -0.07
C GLY A 86 -9.55 1.26 0.02
N ASP A 87 -9.93 1.73 1.20
CA ASP A 87 -10.07 3.14 1.51
C ASP A 87 -9.63 3.40 2.96
N LEU A 88 -8.53 4.13 3.10
CA LEU A 88 -7.90 4.51 4.36
C LEU A 88 -8.79 5.46 5.16
N LEU A 89 -9.56 6.34 4.50
CA LEU A 89 -10.49 7.24 5.19
C LEU A 89 -11.62 6.43 5.83
N ARG A 90 -12.12 5.42 5.11
CA ARG A 90 -13.09 4.48 5.67
C ARG A 90 -12.51 3.63 6.80
N LEU A 91 -11.24 3.22 6.73
CA LEU A 91 -10.57 2.58 7.86
C LEU A 91 -10.52 3.53 9.06
N SER A 92 -10.16 4.80 8.82
CA SER A 92 -10.09 5.83 9.85
C SER A 92 -11.42 6.08 10.54
N GLU A 93 -12.51 6.13 9.78
CA GLU A 93 -13.86 6.25 10.31
C GLU A 93 -14.21 5.07 11.23
N ASN A 94 -13.88 3.84 10.81
CA ASN A 94 -14.19 2.64 11.59
C ASN A 94 -13.35 2.50 12.87
N GLU A 95 -12.07 2.87 12.82
CA GLU A 95 -11.11 2.61 13.91
C GLU A 95 -10.98 3.81 14.87
N LEU A 96 -11.09 5.04 14.36
CA LEU A 96 -10.95 6.27 15.14
C LEU A 96 -12.29 7.01 15.36
N GLY A 97 -13.34 6.67 14.62
CA GLY A 97 -14.62 7.39 14.66
C GLY A 97 -14.57 8.76 13.97
N THR A 98 -13.50 9.04 13.24
CA THR A 98 -13.27 10.31 12.55
C THR A 98 -13.76 10.20 11.12
N SER A 99 -14.79 10.96 10.76
CA SER A 99 -15.20 11.13 9.37
C SER A 99 -14.33 12.21 8.73
N LEU A 100 -13.50 11.81 7.76
CA LEU A 100 -12.66 12.70 6.96
C LEU A 100 -12.92 12.40 5.49
N ALA A 101 -13.09 13.44 4.67
CA ALA A 101 -13.16 13.31 3.21
C ALA A 101 -11.82 13.63 2.53
N TRP A 102 -11.59 13.13 1.31
CA TRP A 102 -10.35 13.40 0.55
C TRP A 102 -10.16 14.90 0.25
N GLU A 103 -11.24 15.63 0.04
CA GLU A 103 -11.20 17.09 -0.14
C GLU A 103 -10.77 17.82 1.13
N GLU A 104 -11.18 17.32 2.30
CA GLU A 104 -10.78 17.87 3.59
C GLU A 104 -9.30 17.58 3.85
N LEU A 105 -8.85 16.35 3.58
CA LEU A 105 -7.44 15.95 3.66
C LEU A 105 -6.55 16.83 2.75
N SER A 106 -7.04 17.18 1.56
CA SER A 106 -6.34 18.07 0.61
C SER A 106 -6.15 19.49 1.11
N ALA A 107 -6.93 19.92 2.12
CA ALA A 107 -6.82 21.24 2.74
C ALA A 107 -6.06 21.20 4.07
N MET A 108 -5.69 20.02 4.56
CA MET A 108 -4.99 19.87 5.84
C MET A 108 -3.51 20.26 5.73
N PRO A 109 -2.94 20.93 6.74
CA PRO A 109 -1.50 21.08 6.87
C PRO A 109 -0.78 19.73 6.92
N ALA A 110 0.41 19.64 6.33
CA ALA A 110 1.19 18.40 6.29
C ALA A 110 1.47 17.81 7.69
N ASP A 111 1.68 18.66 8.70
CA ASP A 111 1.91 18.19 10.08
C ASP A 111 0.66 17.59 10.74
N GLU A 112 -0.54 18.02 10.33
CA GLU A 112 -1.80 17.41 10.75
C GLU A 112 -2.02 16.07 10.05
N ILE A 113 -1.70 15.98 8.75
CA ILE A 113 -1.72 14.72 7.99
C ILE A 113 -0.79 13.70 8.66
N ILE A 114 0.44 14.08 9.02
CA ILE A 114 1.40 13.21 9.70
C ILE A 114 0.84 12.70 11.04
N LYS A 115 0.25 13.58 11.87
CA LYS A 115 -0.34 13.18 13.16
C LYS A 115 -1.46 12.17 12.97
N TRP A 116 -2.36 12.43 12.03
CA TRP A 116 -3.47 11.52 11.69
C TRP A 116 -2.97 10.16 11.18
N LEU A 117 -1.93 10.14 10.32
CA LEU A 117 -1.31 8.91 9.83
C LEU A 117 -0.64 8.10 10.96
N GLU A 118 -0.04 8.75 11.95
CA GLU A 118 0.53 8.05 13.11
C GLU A 118 -0.55 7.42 14.00
N GLU A 119 -1.73 8.02 14.13
CA GLU A 119 -2.88 7.42 14.84
C GLU A 119 -3.40 6.16 14.12
N LEU A 120 -3.39 6.17 12.78
CA LEU A 120 -3.79 5.02 11.95
C LEU A 120 -2.74 3.92 11.86
N ARG A 121 -1.54 4.15 12.35
CA ARG A 121 -0.42 3.22 12.19
C ARG A 121 -0.69 1.84 12.77
N ALA A 122 -1.29 1.77 13.95
CA ALA A 122 -1.61 0.48 14.59
C ALA A 122 -2.70 -0.30 13.82
N PRO A 123 -3.84 0.33 13.44
CA PRO A 123 -4.82 -0.29 12.54
C PRO A 123 -4.23 -0.77 11.21
N VAL A 124 -3.42 0.07 10.55
CA VAL A 124 -2.77 -0.28 9.27
C VAL A 124 -1.87 -1.49 9.46
N ARG A 125 -1.01 -1.51 10.49
CA ARG A 125 -0.11 -2.66 10.76
C ARG A 125 -0.84 -3.96 11.04
N LYS A 126 -2.04 -3.90 11.62
CA LYS A 126 -2.88 -5.08 11.82
C LYS A 126 -3.33 -5.64 10.47
N ALA A 127 -3.79 -4.79 9.54
CA ALA A 127 -4.10 -5.20 8.17
C ALA A 127 -2.86 -5.73 7.44
N THR A 128 -1.71 -5.06 7.61
CA THR A 128 -0.41 -5.47 7.03
C THR A 128 -0.02 -6.88 7.47
N ALA A 129 -0.17 -7.24 8.74
CA ALA A 129 0.27 -8.54 9.25
C ALA A 129 -0.46 -9.71 8.58
N GLU A 130 -1.77 -9.58 8.39
CA GLU A 130 -2.59 -10.61 7.71
C GLU A 130 -2.24 -10.72 6.22
N PHE A 131 -2.08 -9.57 5.56
CA PHE A 131 -1.61 -9.48 4.18
C PHE A 131 -0.24 -10.16 4.00
N CYS A 132 0.74 -9.82 4.83
CA CYS A 132 2.11 -10.32 4.71
C CYS A 132 2.20 -11.84 4.92
N ALA A 133 1.45 -12.38 5.90
CA ALA A 133 1.42 -13.81 6.16
C ALA A 133 0.80 -14.59 4.98
N ALA A 134 -0.31 -14.10 4.43
CA ALA A 134 -0.97 -14.72 3.28
C ALA A 134 -0.09 -14.69 2.02
N PHE A 135 0.55 -13.54 1.74
CA PHE A 135 1.48 -13.40 0.62
C PHE A 135 2.63 -14.42 0.72
N ALA A 136 3.31 -14.44 1.87
CA ALA A 136 4.46 -15.29 2.09
C ALA A 136 4.13 -16.79 2.00
N ALA A 137 2.94 -17.21 2.47
CA ALA A 137 2.52 -18.60 2.40
C ALA A 137 2.40 -19.09 0.95
N ILE A 138 1.88 -18.26 0.04
CA ILE A 138 1.77 -18.58 -1.38
C ILE A 138 3.14 -18.54 -2.07
N ASP A 139 3.98 -17.54 -1.76
CA ASP A 139 5.33 -17.43 -2.33
C ASP A 139 6.19 -18.68 -2.04
N VAL A 140 6.13 -19.20 -0.81
CA VAL A 140 6.89 -20.40 -0.41
C VAL A 140 6.27 -21.71 -0.90
N SER A 141 4.96 -21.73 -1.23
CA SER A 141 4.27 -22.96 -1.65
C SER A 141 4.84 -23.59 -2.93
N GLY A 142 5.65 -22.86 -3.70
CA GLY A 142 6.24 -23.32 -4.96
C GLY A 142 5.21 -23.46 -6.08
N LEU A 143 3.98 -22.98 -5.88
CA LEU A 143 2.89 -23.02 -6.86
C LEU A 143 3.07 -22.00 -8.01
N SER A 144 4.07 -21.11 -7.95
CA SER A 144 4.31 -20.05 -8.93
C SER A 144 5.73 -19.43 -8.79
N PRO A 145 6.23 -18.64 -9.76
CA PRO A 145 7.44 -17.80 -9.62
C PRO A 145 7.53 -17.00 -8.32
N GLN A 146 8.77 -16.59 -8.00
CA GLN A 146 9.17 -15.74 -6.86
C GLN A 146 8.44 -14.39 -6.90
N TYR A 147 7.19 -14.37 -6.43
CA TYR A 147 6.31 -13.21 -6.43
C TYR A 147 6.90 -12.08 -5.59
N TYR A 148 7.59 -12.41 -4.51
CA TYR A 148 8.19 -11.42 -3.63
C TYR A 148 9.15 -10.47 -4.35
N ASP A 149 10.06 -11.00 -5.18
CA ASP A 149 11.06 -10.18 -5.85
C ASP A 149 10.44 -9.27 -6.92
N GLN A 150 9.47 -9.79 -7.68
CA GLN A 150 8.71 -8.98 -8.64
C GLN A 150 7.89 -7.90 -7.93
N PHE A 151 7.14 -8.28 -6.90
CA PHE A 151 6.32 -7.35 -6.11
C PHE A 151 7.17 -6.25 -5.48
N LYS A 152 8.34 -6.59 -4.93
CA LYS A 152 9.30 -5.62 -4.40
C LYS A 152 9.78 -4.64 -5.47
N GLN A 153 10.13 -5.13 -6.67
CA GLN A 153 10.58 -4.27 -7.77
C GLN A 153 9.47 -3.32 -8.25
N GLU A 154 8.27 -3.85 -8.48
CA GLU A 154 7.11 -3.06 -8.92
C GLU A 154 6.73 -1.99 -7.88
N LEU A 155 6.70 -2.35 -6.60
CA LEU A 155 6.45 -1.39 -5.52
C LEU A 155 7.55 -0.34 -5.42
N THR A 156 8.82 -0.74 -5.48
CA THR A 156 9.92 0.24 -5.40
C THR A 156 9.85 1.25 -6.55
N ALA A 157 9.57 0.78 -7.77
CA ALA A 157 9.38 1.63 -8.94
C ALA A 157 8.16 2.54 -8.79
N PHE A 158 7.07 2.03 -8.22
CA PHE A 158 5.88 2.81 -7.93
C PHE A 158 6.16 3.95 -6.95
N MET A 159 6.82 3.67 -5.82
CA MET A 159 7.14 4.69 -4.81
C MET A 159 8.07 5.77 -5.35
N ALA A 160 9.06 5.37 -6.17
CA ALA A 160 9.95 6.30 -6.82
C ALA A 160 9.21 7.22 -7.80
N ALA A 161 8.24 6.69 -8.56
CA ALA A 161 7.42 7.49 -9.47
C ALA A 161 6.47 8.45 -8.73
N PHE A 162 5.92 8.03 -7.59
CA PHE A 162 5.06 8.88 -6.77
C PHE A 162 5.81 10.12 -6.29
N ALA A 163 7.02 9.95 -5.77
CA ALA A 163 7.85 11.05 -5.27
C ALA A 163 8.49 11.93 -6.38
N HIS A 164 8.07 11.76 -7.63
CA HIS A 164 8.41 12.63 -8.75
C HIS A 164 7.17 13.30 -9.37
N MET A 165 5.98 13.14 -8.78
CA MET A 165 4.73 13.64 -9.35
C MET A 165 4.63 15.16 -9.41
N ASP A 166 5.25 15.86 -8.47
CA ASP A 166 5.32 17.31 -8.42
C ASP A 166 6.47 17.89 -9.28
N ASP A 167 7.16 17.03 -10.04
CA ASP A 167 8.36 17.33 -10.85
C ASP A 167 9.56 17.85 -10.04
N ASP A 168 9.55 17.72 -8.72
CA ASP A 168 10.69 18.02 -7.87
C ASP A 168 11.64 16.81 -7.73
N ALA A 169 12.88 17.12 -7.38
CA ALA A 169 13.87 16.09 -7.10
C ALA A 169 13.59 15.50 -5.72
N LEU A 170 13.47 14.16 -5.65
CA LEU A 170 13.28 13.41 -4.41
C LEU A 170 14.12 14.00 -3.27
N THR A 171 13.44 14.54 -2.27
CA THR A 171 14.09 15.18 -1.13
C THR A 171 14.66 14.12 -0.18
N PRO A 172 15.63 14.50 0.69
CA PRO A 172 16.10 13.61 1.74
C PRO A 172 14.99 13.17 2.71
N ALA A 173 13.97 14.03 2.92
CA ALA A 173 12.84 13.73 3.80
C ALA A 173 11.95 12.64 3.21
N GLU A 174 11.58 12.75 1.94
CA GLU A 174 10.80 11.73 1.23
C GLU A 174 11.57 10.42 1.10
N THR A 175 12.88 10.48 0.82
CA THR A 175 13.74 9.29 0.81
C THR A 175 13.68 8.56 2.16
N GLN A 176 13.73 9.31 3.26
CA GLN A 176 13.60 8.75 4.60
C GLN A 176 12.18 8.22 4.86
N ALA A 177 11.15 8.89 4.37
CA ALA A 177 9.76 8.45 4.49
C ALA A 177 9.51 7.14 3.73
N ILE A 178 10.03 6.99 2.50
CA ILE A 178 9.99 5.74 1.74
C ILE A 178 10.61 4.60 2.56
N ALA A 179 11.80 4.82 3.14
CA ALA A 179 12.50 3.82 3.93
C ALA A 179 11.80 3.45 5.26
N LYS A 180 10.94 4.31 5.79
CA LYS A 180 10.19 4.12 7.05
C LYS A 180 8.69 3.86 6.84
N SER A 181 8.24 3.83 5.59
CA SER A 181 6.85 3.63 5.21
C SER A 181 6.31 2.28 5.68
N GLU A 182 4.99 2.18 5.80
CA GLU A 182 4.36 0.90 6.13
C GLU A 182 4.57 -0.13 5.00
N PHE A 183 4.87 0.30 3.77
CA PHE A 183 5.40 -0.59 2.74
C PHE A 183 6.75 -1.20 3.03
N ALA A 184 7.73 -0.41 3.45
CA ALA A 184 9.04 -0.94 3.82
C ALA A 184 8.91 -1.96 4.95
N TYR A 185 8.01 -1.68 5.90
CA TYR A 185 7.62 -2.62 6.94
C TYR A 185 6.97 -3.90 6.37
N ALA A 186 6.01 -3.77 5.44
CA ALA A 186 5.34 -4.91 4.81
C ALA A 186 6.30 -5.83 4.04
N LEU A 187 7.23 -5.25 3.26
CA LEU A 187 8.25 -6.03 2.54
C LEU A 187 9.15 -6.81 3.51
N ALA A 188 9.58 -6.17 4.59
CA ALA A 188 10.35 -6.84 5.64
C ALA A 188 9.54 -7.95 6.33
N CYS A 189 8.25 -7.72 6.58
CA CYS A 189 7.35 -8.68 7.18
C CYS A 189 7.13 -9.90 6.28
N ILE A 190 6.85 -9.69 4.98
CA ILE A 190 6.74 -10.78 3.99
C ILE A 190 8.03 -11.60 3.97
N LYS A 191 9.19 -10.94 3.87
CA LYS A 191 10.48 -11.63 3.83
C LYS A 191 10.72 -12.49 5.07
N ASN A 192 10.39 -11.97 6.25
CA ASN A 192 10.51 -12.70 7.51
C ASN A 192 9.60 -13.94 7.54
N PHE A 193 8.37 -13.84 7.02
CA PHE A 193 7.48 -14.99 6.90
C PHE A 193 8.01 -16.01 5.89
N ILE A 194 8.48 -15.58 4.72
CA ILE A 194 9.11 -16.45 3.71
C ILE A 194 10.26 -17.25 4.34
N ASP A 195 11.16 -16.56 5.06
CA ASP A 195 12.31 -17.18 5.72
C ASP A 195 11.91 -18.13 6.86
N SER A 196 10.73 -17.93 7.44
CA SER A 196 10.19 -18.79 8.50
C SER A 196 9.49 -20.02 7.94
N TYR A 197 8.81 -19.91 6.79
CA TYR A 197 8.13 -21.02 6.13
C TYR A 197 9.08 -21.91 5.31
N SER A 198 10.23 -21.38 4.91
CA SER A 198 11.24 -22.11 4.11
C SER A 198 12.18 -22.98 4.96
N LYS A 199 11.99 -23.04 6.28
CA LYS A 199 12.77 -23.86 7.22
C LYS A 199 12.04 -25.15 7.55
#